data_AF-A0A966QES4-F1
#
_entry.id   AF-A0A966QES4-F1
#
_cell.length_a   1.000
_cell.length_b   1.000
_cell.length_c   1.000
_cell.angle_alpha   90.00
_cell.angle_beta   90.00
_cell.angle_gamma   90.00
#
_symmetry.space_group_name_H-M   'P 1'
#
loop_
_entity.id
_entity.type
_entity.pdbx_description
1 polymer ?
#
loop_
_entity_poly.entity_id
_entity_poly.type
_entity_poly.pdbx_seq_one_letter_code
_entity_poly.pdbx_strand_id
1 'polypeptide(L)'
;MIWVRKFGVFILAIILFIAVLATTYATSLVIALNQPSTIKGWVVKSGVYDHALVAFLNNNSSSSDNNSAISISDPQVQTAAQSAFNSQAIQNGFETFIDSNFNWLSGKSNKPDFKIDLTEPKKEFGNQVQSKVKSFLSGLAVCTPQQTAALQGQLNVKLFSLTCRPANINPDSEAARAKEQVMNADFLSNPVITASTLSNNNGSQVYYVKYSKAPSLYREARFIPLILLAITVALSLLVTAASTTREKGKKNVAIVLFVASFMLIVGKVIAELVRMSQKIQWFNVEFSKDLNKPLNDLVNIAISSISTTDLVIAIILVIIGVLLIRSARKSDD
;
A
#
# COMPACT_ATOMS: atom_id res chain seq x y z
N MET A 1 -33.15 32.55 33.37
CA MET A 1 -32.28 31.37 33.61
C MET A 1 -32.57 30.16 32.71
N ILE A 2 -33.83 29.82 32.40
CA ILE A 2 -34.16 28.63 31.58
C ILE A 2 -33.52 28.66 30.18
N TRP A 3 -33.48 29.83 29.54
CA TRP A 3 -32.92 30.00 28.20
C TRP A 3 -31.40 29.73 28.15
N VAL A 4 -30.65 30.27 29.11
CA VAL A 4 -29.19 30.04 29.25
C VAL A 4 -28.88 28.55 29.43
N ARG A 5 -29.66 27.83 30.25
CA ARG A 5 -29.49 26.39 30.45
C ARG A 5 -29.79 25.57 29.19
N LYS A 6 -30.86 25.91 28.46
CA LYS A 6 -31.18 25.26 27.17
C LYS A 6 -30.09 25.48 26.13
N PHE A 7 -29.58 26.71 26.03
CA PHE A 7 -28.50 27.06 25.13
C PHE A 7 -27.20 26.31 25.48
N GLY A 8 -26.85 26.22 26.76
CA GLY A 8 -25.68 25.45 27.21
C GLY A 8 -25.77 23.95 26.88
N VAL A 9 -26.94 23.34 27.08
CA VAL A 9 -27.18 21.93 26.71
C VAL A 9 -27.05 21.71 25.20
N PHE A 10 -27.51 22.66 24.38
CA PHE A 10 -27.38 22.59 22.93
C PHE A 10 -25.91 22.62 22.48
N ILE A 11 -25.09 23.53 23.04
CA ILE A 11 -23.65 23.57 22.76
C ILE A 11 -22.97 22.26 23.17
N LEU A 12 -23.26 21.76 24.38
CA LEU A 12 -22.70 20.48 24.84
C LEU A 12 -23.12 19.31 23.95
N ALA A 13 -24.34 19.32 23.39
CA ALA A 13 -24.79 18.31 22.45
C ALA A 13 -24.02 18.34 21.12
N ILE A 14 -23.66 19.53 20.60
CA ILE A 14 -22.80 19.67 19.42
C ILE A 14 -21.39 19.16 19.71
N ILE A 15 -20.81 19.52 20.86
CA ILE A 15 -19.48 19.04 21.25
C ILE A 15 -19.49 17.52 21.41
N LEU A 16 -20.54 16.96 22.02
CA LEU A 16 -20.74 15.51 22.11
C LEU A 16 -20.83 14.86 20.72
N PHE A 17 -21.59 15.45 19.79
CA PHE A 17 -21.68 14.95 18.42
C PHE A 17 -20.31 14.87 17.74
N ILE A 18 -19.52 15.95 17.82
CA ILE A 18 -18.16 15.98 17.27
C ILE A 18 -17.27 14.94 17.96
N ALA A 19 -17.35 14.81 19.28
CA ALA A 19 -16.58 13.84 20.05
C ALA A 19 -16.92 12.38 19.65
N VAL A 20 -18.20 12.06 19.44
CA VAL A 20 -18.65 10.73 18.98
C VAL A 20 -18.08 10.42 17.59
N LEU A 21 -18.15 11.37 16.66
CA LEU A 21 -17.58 11.19 15.32
C LEU A 21 -16.06 11.03 15.37
N ALA A 22 -15.37 11.90 16.09
CA ALA A 22 -13.91 11.83 16.26
C ALA A 22 -13.48 10.50 16.88
N THR A 23 -14.18 10.04 17.92
CA THR A 23 -13.93 8.72 18.55
C THR A 23 -14.11 7.60 17.55
N THR A 24 -15.18 7.64 16.75
CA THR A 24 -15.48 6.60 15.76
C THR A 24 -14.39 6.53 14.69
N TYR A 25 -14.06 7.66 14.05
CA TYR A 25 -13.02 7.70 13.02
C TYR A 25 -11.65 7.31 13.57
N ALA A 26 -11.27 7.79 14.76
CA ALA A 26 -10.02 7.38 15.40
C ALA A 26 -9.99 5.88 15.69
N THR A 27 -11.11 5.31 16.16
CA THR A 27 -11.23 3.86 16.43
C THR A 27 -11.09 3.06 15.14
N SER A 28 -11.80 3.45 14.08
CA SER A 28 -11.73 2.78 12.78
C SER A 28 -10.34 2.84 12.16
N LEU A 29 -9.67 4.00 12.23
CA LEU A 29 -8.29 4.15 11.78
C LEU A 29 -7.32 3.27 12.57
N VAL A 30 -7.45 3.23 13.90
CA VAL A 30 -6.62 2.35 14.72
C VAL A 30 -6.91 0.89 14.40
N ILE A 31 -8.16 0.44 14.31
CA ILE A 31 -8.46 -0.95 13.95
C ILE A 31 -7.86 -1.32 12.58
N ALA A 32 -7.99 -0.42 11.59
CA ALA A 32 -7.53 -0.66 10.24
C ALA A 32 -6.00 -0.64 10.08
N LEU A 33 -5.32 0.32 10.71
CA LEU A 33 -3.87 0.55 10.52
C LEU A 33 -2.99 -0.12 11.58
N ASN A 34 -3.57 -0.62 12.67
CA ASN A 34 -2.81 -1.21 13.77
C ASN A 34 -2.49 -2.70 13.57
N GLN A 35 -3.07 -3.32 12.55
CA GLN A 35 -2.87 -4.74 12.24
C GLN A 35 -2.09 -4.89 10.92
N PRO A 36 -0.90 -5.52 10.93
CA PRO A 36 -0.11 -5.71 9.71
C PRO A 36 -0.85 -6.60 8.70
N SER A 37 -1.62 -7.59 9.18
CA SER A 37 -2.45 -8.48 8.35
C SER A 37 -3.47 -7.72 7.50
N THR A 38 -4.05 -6.65 8.02
CA THR A 38 -5.02 -5.81 7.30
C THR A 38 -4.35 -5.12 6.11
N ILE A 39 -3.20 -4.48 6.34
CA ILE A 39 -2.46 -3.79 5.27
C ILE A 39 -1.95 -4.78 4.23
N LYS A 40 -1.37 -5.91 4.65
CA LYS A 40 -0.97 -7.00 3.74
C LYS A 40 -2.14 -7.47 2.89
N GLY A 41 -3.30 -7.69 3.51
CA GLY A 41 -4.53 -8.09 2.83
C GLY A 41 -5.01 -7.07 1.80
N TRP A 42 -4.84 -5.77 2.06
CA TRP A 42 -5.16 -4.72 1.08
C TRP A 42 -4.22 -4.75 -0.13
N VAL A 43 -2.91 -4.95 0.09
CA VAL A 43 -1.89 -4.99 -0.97
C VAL A 43 -2.04 -6.22 -1.86
N VAL A 44 -2.39 -7.37 -1.27
CA VAL A 44 -2.74 -8.58 -2.03
C VAL A 44 -3.97 -8.32 -2.90
N LYS A 45 -5.05 -7.79 -2.30
CA LYS A 45 -6.31 -7.55 -3.02
C LYS A 45 -6.22 -6.47 -4.10
N SER A 46 -5.26 -5.55 -3.99
CA SER A 46 -5.08 -4.48 -4.96
C SER A 46 -4.25 -4.89 -6.18
N GLY A 47 -3.66 -6.10 -6.19
CA GLY A 47 -2.81 -6.57 -7.28
C GLY A 47 -1.48 -5.83 -7.42
N VAL A 48 -1.06 -5.06 -6.39
CA VAL A 48 0.20 -4.30 -6.45
C VAL A 48 1.40 -5.21 -6.71
N TYR A 49 1.41 -6.42 -6.14
CA TYR A 49 2.52 -7.37 -6.36
C TYR A 49 2.67 -7.79 -7.82
N ASP A 50 1.55 -8.00 -8.52
CA ASP A 50 1.55 -8.46 -9.91
C ASP A 50 2.01 -7.37 -10.88
N HIS A 51 1.77 -6.11 -10.54
CA HIS A 51 2.13 -4.96 -11.37
C HIS A 51 3.47 -4.32 -10.99
N ALA A 52 4.00 -4.58 -9.78
CA ALA A 52 5.24 -3.97 -9.30
C ALA A 52 6.43 -4.30 -10.20
N LEU A 53 6.56 -5.55 -10.64
CA LEU A 53 7.66 -5.96 -11.51
C LEU A 53 7.55 -5.33 -12.89
N VAL A 54 6.35 -5.35 -13.49
CA VAL A 54 6.12 -4.77 -14.82
C VAL A 54 6.43 -3.28 -14.82
N ALA A 55 5.94 -2.56 -13.81
CA ALA A 55 6.25 -1.15 -13.63
C ALA A 55 7.75 -0.89 -13.48
N PHE A 56 8.44 -1.69 -12.67
CA PHE A 56 9.88 -1.58 -12.49
C PHE A 56 10.65 -1.82 -13.81
N LEU A 57 10.28 -2.86 -14.57
CA LEU A 57 10.92 -3.17 -15.85
C LEU A 57 10.68 -2.06 -16.89
N ASN A 58 9.45 -1.54 -16.99
CA ASN A 58 9.08 -0.48 -17.93
C ASN A 58 9.76 0.86 -17.63
N ASN A 59 10.11 1.13 -16.37
CA ASN A 59 10.85 2.34 -16.00
C ASN A 59 12.34 2.24 -16.32
N ASN A 60 12.92 1.06 -16.12
CA ASN A 60 14.35 0.83 -16.34
C ASN A 60 14.68 0.48 -17.81
N SER A 61 13.68 0.20 -18.64
CA SER A 61 13.87 0.03 -20.09
C SER A 61 14.34 1.31 -20.79
N SER A 62 14.07 2.49 -20.22
CA SER A 62 14.47 3.78 -20.77
C SER A 62 15.93 4.15 -20.48
N SER A 63 16.51 3.52 -19.46
CA SER A 63 17.84 3.84 -18.91
C SER A 63 18.92 2.82 -19.30
N SER A 64 18.53 1.71 -19.93
CA SER A 64 19.47 0.69 -20.39
C SER A 64 20.06 1.10 -21.74
N ASP A 65 21.19 1.78 -21.65
CA ASP A 65 22.11 2.23 -22.68
C ASP A 65 21.98 1.60 -24.08
N ASN A 66 22.05 2.48 -25.08
CA ASN A 66 22.20 2.22 -26.52
C ASN A 66 23.43 1.35 -26.91
N ASN A 67 24.19 0.82 -25.93
CA ASN A 67 25.41 0.03 -26.11
C ASN A 67 25.31 -1.41 -25.55
N SER A 68 24.16 -1.80 -24.99
CA SER A 68 23.94 -3.16 -24.48
C SER A 68 23.31 -4.03 -25.56
N ALA A 69 23.92 -5.18 -25.87
CA ALA A 69 23.39 -6.11 -26.88
C ALA A 69 22.01 -6.70 -26.52
N ILE A 70 21.60 -6.58 -25.24
CA ILE A 70 20.34 -7.08 -24.69
C ILE A 70 19.60 -5.93 -24.02
N SER A 71 18.43 -5.61 -24.56
CA SER A 71 17.53 -4.62 -23.97
C SER A 71 16.60 -5.27 -22.95
N ILE A 72 16.44 -4.63 -21.79
CA ILE A 72 15.44 -5.01 -20.77
C ILE A 72 14.00 -4.87 -21.31
N SER A 73 13.81 -4.06 -22.37
CA SER A 73 12.52 -3.91 -23.05
C SER A 73 12.13 -5.11 -23.94
N ASP A 74 13.06 -6.04 -24.19
CA ASP A 74 12.77 -7.19 -25.04
C ASP A 74 11.77 -8.15 -24.37
N PRO A 75 10.70 -8.59 -25.05
CA PRO A 75 9.69 -9.48 -24.46
C PRO A 75 10.25 -10.79 -23.90
N GLN A 76 11.31 -11.34 -24.50
CA GLN A 76 11.97 -12.56 -24.01
C GLN A 76 12.71 -12.30 -22.69
N VAL A 77 13.33 -11.13 -22.56
CA VAL A 77 14.01 -10.69 -21.34
C VAL A 77 12.99 -10.35 -20.25
N GLN A 78 11.89 -9.68 -20.59
CA GLN A 78 10.79 -9.43 -19.66
C GLN A 78 10.17 -10.73 -19.13
N THR A 79 10.00 -11.74 -19.99
CA THR A 79 9.50 -13.06 -19.57
C THR A 79 10.47 -13.75 -18.61
N ALA A 80 11.78 -13.67 -18.87
CA ALA A 80 12.79 -14.20 -17.97
C ALA A 80 12.79 -13.47 -16.61
N ALA A 81 12.61 -12.14 -16.62
CA ALA A 81 12.50 -11.36 -15.40
C ALA A 81 11.23 -11.72 -14.60
N GLN A 82 10.08 -11.87 -15.25
CA GLN A 82 8.82 -12.29 -14.61
C GLN A 82 8.89 -13.67 -13.96
N SER A 83 9.59 -14.59 -14.60
CA SER A 83 9.82 -15.94 -14.07
C SER A 83 10.76 -15.94 -12.86
N ALA A 84 11.85 -15.17 -12.93
CA ALA A 84 12.85 -15.10 -11.86
C ALA A 84 12.40 -14.26 -10.65
N PHE A 85 11.66 -13.18 -10.89
CA PHE A 85 11.12 -12.28 -9.86
C PHE A 85 9.61 -12.47 -9.71
N ASN A 86 9.17 -13.72 -9.49
CA ASN A 86 7.74 -14.02 -9.38
C ASN A 86 7.05 -13.25 -8.23
N SER A 87 5.71 -13.10 -8.33
CA SER A 87 4.91 -12.36 -7.36
C SER A 87 5.10 -12.84 -5.92
N GLN A 88 5.39 -14.13 -5.70
CA GLN A 88 5.58 -14.69 -4.35
C GLN A 88 6.86 -14.16 -3.69
N ALA A 89 7.97 -14.08 -4.42
CA ALA A 89 9.23 -13.55 -3.90
C ALA A 89 9.09 -12.06 -3.53
N ILE A 90 8.40 -11.29 -4.39
CA ILE A 90 8.10 -9.87 -4.14
C ILE A 90 7.18 -9.72 -2.93
N GLN A 91 6.13 -10.53 -2.83
CA GLN A 91 5.20 -10.53 -1.71
C GLN A 91 5.93 -10.83 -0.40
N ASN A 92 6.71 -11.91 -0.34
CA ASN A 92 7.45 -12.29 0.87
C ASN A 92 8.40 -11.17 1.34
N GLY A 93 9.10 -10.54 0.40
CA GLY A 93 9.98 -9.39 0.70
C GLY A 93 9.20 -8.21 1.26
N PHE A 94 8.09 -7.84 0.62
CA PHE A 94 7.25 -6.72 1.07
C PHE A 94 6.56 -6.99 2.39
N GLU A 95 6.10 -8.22 2.63
CA GLU A 95 5.50 -8.62 3.90
C GLU A 95 6.51 -8.56 5.05
N THR A 96 7.74 -9.03 4.81
CA THR A 96 8.84 -8.92 5.78
C THR A 96 9.15 -7.46 6.08
N PHE A 97 9.15 -6.61 5.04
CA PHE A 97 9.30 -5.17 5.20
C PHE A 97 8.16 -4.56 6.05
N ILE A 98 6.89 -4.89 5.77
CA ILE A 98 5.75 -4.42 6.58
C ILE A 98 5.93 -4.85 8.03
N ASP A 99 6.11 -6.14 8.28
CA ASP A 99 6.19 -6.69 9.63
C ASP A 99 7.33 -6.06 10.43
N SER A 100 8.48 -5.89 9.79
CA SER A 100 9.62 -5.23 10.39
C SER A 100 9.32 -3.77 10.78
N ASN A 101 8.61 -3.02 9.93
CA ASN A 101 8.24 -1.64 10.25
C ASN A 101 7.19 -1.60 11.36
N PHE A 102 6.25 -2.55 11.41
CA PHE A 102 5.30 -2.66 12.51
C PHE A 102 5.98 -3.03 13.84
N ASN A 103 6.98 -3.91 13.82
CA ASN A 103 7.77 -4.23 15.01
C ASN A 103 8.52 -2.98 15.52
N TRP A 104 9.09 -2.19 14.61
CA TRP A 104 9.73 -0.92 14.96
C TRP A 104 8.73 0.09 15.52
N LEU A 105 7.62 0.34 14.83
CA LEU A 105 6.58 1.29 15.23
C LEU A 105 5.95 0.91 16.58
N SER A 106 5.74 -0.38 16.82
CA SER A 106 5.23 -0.88 18.10
C SER A 106 6.26 -0.91 19.23
N GLY A 107 7.53 -0.60 18.95
CA GLY A 107 8.62 -0.61 19.92
C GLY A 107 9.15 -2.00 20.27
N LYS A 108 8.80 -3.04 19.50
CA LYS A 108 9.39 -4.38 19.62
C LYS A 108 10.83 -4.43 19.13
N SER A 109 11.21 -3.50 18.25
CA SER A 109 12.59 -3.32 17.79
C SER A 109 12.98 -1.83 17.77
N ASN A 110 14.26 -1.54 17.95
CA ASN A 110 14.78 -0.15 17.94
C ASN A 110 14.86 0.44 16.53
N LYS A 111 14.90 -0.43 15.51
CA LYS A 111 14.92 -0.09 14.09
C LYS A 111 14.21 -1.17 13.29
N PRO A 112 13.77 -0.89 12.06
CA PRO A 112 13.35 -1.92 11.12
C PRO A 112 14.51 -2.88 10.86
N ASP A 113 14.25 -4.17 10.99
CA ASP A 113 15.15 -5.29 10.71
C ASP A 113 14.48 -6.21 9.69
N PHE A 114 14.67 -5.88 8.40
CA PHE A 114 14.26 -6.69 7.28
C PHE A 114 15.47 -6.94 6.38
N LYS A 115 15.48 -8.12 5.75
CA LYS A 115 16.43 -8.49 4.70
C LYS A 115 15.65 -9.07 3.53
N ILE A 116 15.65 -8.36 2.41
CA ILE A 116 15.12 -8.86 1.15
C ILE A 116 16.33 -9.21 0.29
N ASP A 117 16.55 -10.51 0.11
CA ASP A 117 17.70 -11.03 -0.63
C ASP A 117 17.27 -11.41 -2.06
N LEU A 118 17.65 -10.57 -3.02
CA LEU A 118 17.38 -10.75 -4.44
C LEU A 118 18.55 -11.41 -5.18
N THR A 119 19.55 -11.94 -4.46
CA THR A 119 20.76 -12.53 -5.07
C THR A 119 20.41 -13.75 -5.92
N GLU A 120 19.64 -14.70 -5.36
CA GLU A 120 19.20 -15.89 -6.10
C GLU A 120 18.22 -15.53 -7.24
N PRO A 121 17.19 -14.68 -7.04
CA PRO A 121 16.38 -14.17 -8.15
C PRO A 121 17.20 -13.51 -9.28
N LYS A 122 18.22 -12.71 -8.95
CA LYS A 122 19.10 -12.08 -9.95
C LYS A 122 19.91 -13.13 -10.72
N LYS A 123 20.44 -14.14 -10.02
CA LYS A 123 21.16 -15.26 -10.65
C LYS A 123 20.26 -16.09 -11.56
N GLU A 124 19.03 -16.36 -11.12
CA GLU A 124 18.04 -17.08 -11.90
C GLU A 124 17.62 -16.29 -13.13
N PHE A 125 17.43 -14.97 -13.00
CA PHE A 125 17.18 -14.10 -14.14
C PHE A 125 18.31 -14.19 -15.18
N GLY A 126 19.57 -14.10 -14.74
CA GLY A 126 20.73 -14.27 -15.61
C GLY A 126 20.79 -15.64 -16.30
N ASN A 127 20.46 -16.72 -15.58
CA ASN A 127 20.38 -18.08 -16.14
C ASN A 127 19.27 -18.20 -17.21
N GLN A 128 18.12 -17.58 -16.98
CA GLN A 128 17.01 -17.62 -17.94
C GLN A 128 17.30 -16.79 -19.18
N VAL A 129 17.93 -15.62 -19.04
CA VAL A 129 18.42 -14.85 -20.19
C VAL A 129 19.44 -15.68 -20.99
N GLN A 130 20.42 -16.31 -20.31
CA GLN A 130 21.38 -17.21 -20.96
C GLN A 130 20.67 -18.31 -21.77
N SER A 131 19.72 -19.02 -21.15
CA SER A 131 19.01 -20.12 -21.79
C SER A 131 18.20 -19.64 -23.00
N LYS A 132 17.52 -18.49 -22.90
CA LYS A 132 16.72 -17.93 -24.00
C LYS A 132 17.61 -17.47 -25.15
N VAL A 133 18.71 -16.78 -24.88
CA VAL A 133 19.68 -16.36 -25.91
C VAL A 133 20.27 -17.57 -26.63
N LYS A 134 20.73 -18.58 -25.87
CA LYS A 134 21.28 -19.81 -26.45
C LYS A 134 20.26 -20.51 -27.35
N SER A 135 19.03 -20.68 -26.87
CA SER A 135 17.97 -21.33 -27.64
C SER A 135 17.62 -20.55 -28.91
N PHE A 136 17.56 -19.22 -28.82
CA PHE A 136 17.27 -18.36 -29.96
C PHE A 136 18.37 -18.46 -31.02
N LEU A 137 19.64 -18.23 -30.66
CA LEU A 137 20.77 -18.28 -31.60
C LEU A 137 21.02 -19.68 -32.16
N SER A 138 20.77 -20.73 -31.37
CA SER A 138 20.92 -22.12 -31.85
C SER A 138 19.84 -22.52 -32.84
N GLY A 139 18.64 -21.93 -32.73
CA GLY A 139 17.52 -22.16 -33.65
C GLY A 139 17.61 -21.40 -34.97
N LEU A 140 18.50 -20.40 -35.08
CA LEU A 140 18.71 -19.65 -36.32
C LEU A 140 19.66 -20.38 -37.28
N ALA A 141 19.32 -20.37 -38.57
CA ALA A 141 20.22 -20.82 -39.62
C ALA A 141 21.43 -19.87 -39.77
N VAL A 142 22.56 -20.40 -40.24
CA VAL A 142 23.76 -19.59 -40.49
C VAL A 142 23.49 -18.61 -41.63
N CYS A 143 23.81 -17.33 -41.44
CA CYS A 143 23.62 -16.29 -42.45
C CYS A 143 24.41 -16.61 -43.73
N THR A 144 23.83 -16.28 -44.89
CA THR A 144 24.60 -16.26 -46.14
C THR A 144 25.63 -15.11 -46.13
N PRO A 145 26.66 -15.16 -46.99
CA PRO A 145 27.62 -14.05 -47.11
C PRO A 145 26.95 -12.69 -47.40
N GLN A 146 25.87 -12.69 -48.20
CA GLN A 146 25.12 -11.48 -48.53
C GLN A 146 24.35 -10.91 -47.32
N GLN A 147 23.76 -11.78 -46.50
CA GLN A 147 23.05 -11.38 -45.28
C GLN A 147 24.02 -10.87 -44.20
N THR A 148 25.20 -11.47 -44.11
CA THR A 148 26.23 -11.09 -43.12
C THR A 148 26.75 -9.67 -43.39
N ALA A 149 26.91 -9.28 -44.66
CA ALA A 149 27.29 -7.92 -45.03
C ALA A 149 26.23 -6.87 -44.66
N ALA A 150 24.93 -7.22 -44.73
CA ALA A 150 23.84 -6.33 -44.32
C ALA A 150 23.73 -6.15 -42.80
N LEU A 151 24.21 -7.13 -42.02
CA LEU A 151 24.11 -7.16 -40.55
C LEU A 151 25.28 -6.47 -39.82
N GLN A 152 26.39 -6.18 -40.50
CA GLN A 152 27.59 -5.58 -39.89
C GLN A 152 27.34 -4.23 -39.20
N GLY A 153 26.23 -3.52 -39.52
CA GLY A 153 25.82 -2.29 -38.85
C GLY A 153 24.76 -2.44 -37.74
N GLN A 154 24.20 -3.63 -37.52
CA GLN A 154 23.04 -3.85 -36.61
C GLN A 154 23.36 -4.73 -35.38
N LEU A 155 24.54 -5.35 -35.35
CA LEU A 155 24.96 -6.29 -34.30
C LEU A 155 24.99 -5.71 -32.88
N ASN A 156 25.13 -4.39 -32.72
CA ASN A 156 25.16 -3.74 -31.41
C ASN A 156 23.78 -3.44 -30.82
N VAL A 157 22.69 -3.58 -31.59
CA VAL A 157 21.44 -2.90 -31.22
C VAL A 157 20.36 -3.85 -30.70
N LYS A 158 20.19 -5.07 -31.23
CA LYS A 158 19.13 -6.02 -30.78
C LYS A 158 19.44 -7.49 -31.11
N LEU A 159 19.89 -8.27 -30.11
CA LEU A 159 20.20 -9.70 -30.30
C LEU A 159 18.99 -10.56 -30.72
N PHE A 160 17.80 -10.26 -30.19
CA PHE A 160 16.57 -11.03 -30.45
C PHE A 160 15.84 -10.64 -31.76
N SER A 161 16.35 -9.65 -32.52
CA SER A 161 15.78 -9.30 -33.83
C SER A 161 16.53 -9.93 -35.01
N LEU A 162 17.53 -10.77 -34.75
CA LEU A 162 18.30 -11.43 -35.80
C LEU A 162 17.45 -12.49 -36.52
N THR A 163 17.47 -12.48 -37.84
CA THR A 163 16.77 -13.48 -38.69
C THR A 163 17.67 -14.65 -39.09
N CYS A 164 18.99 -14.49 -38.95
CA CYS A 164 19.99 -15.53 -39.16
C CYS A 164 21.18 -15.31 -38.21
N ARG A 165 21.97 -16.35 -37.96
CA ARG A 165 23.16 -16.30 -37.10
C ARG A 165 24.43 -16.12 -37.94
N PRO A 166 25.22 -15.06 -37.75
CA PRO A 166 26.55 -14.95 -38.35
C PRO A 166 27.45 -16.14 -38.00
N ALA A 167 28.24 -16.64 -38.96
CA ALA A 167 29.06 -17.84 -38.77
C ALA A 167 30.14 -17.70 -37.68
N ASN A 168 30.55 -16.46 -37.39
CA ASN A 168 31.54 -16.12 -36.37
C ASN A 168 30.95 -16.01 -34.95
N ILE A 169 29.63 -16.13 -34.78
CA ILE A 169 28.97 -16.05 -33.47
C ILE A 169 28.71 -17.46 -32.93
N ASN A 170 29.31 -17.76 -31.78
CA ASN A 170 29.03 -18.97 -31.03
C ASN A 170 27.84 -18.72 -30.07
N PRO A 171 26.73 -19.49 -30.17
CA PRO A 171 25.58 -19.35 -29.27
C PRO A 171 25.91 -19.46 -27.78
N ASP A 172 26.88 -20.30 -27.41
CA ASP A 172 27.26 -20.51 -26.00
C ASP A 172 28.00 -19.29 -25.43
N SER A 173 28.91 -18.70 -26.20
CA SER A 173 29.69 -17.53 -25.74
C SER A 173 28.82 -16.27 -25.63
N GLU A 174 27.93 -16.04 -26.59
CA GLU A 174 27.00 -14.89 -26.53
C GLU A 174 25.97 -15.07 -25.42
N ALA A 175 25.49 -16.28 -25.18
CA ALA A 175 24.61 -16.57 -24.03
C ALA A 175 25.33 -16.36 -22.69
N ALA A 176 26.61 -16.69 -22.57
CA ALA A 176 27.39 -16.41 -21.37
C ALA A 176 27.59 -14.90 -21.18
N ARG A 177 27.91 -14.17 -22.26
CA ARG A 177 28.04 -12.70 -22.25
C ARG A 177 26.74 -12.02 -21.85
N ALA A 178 25.61 -12.51 -22.36
CA ALA A 178 24.27 -12.06 -22.01
C ALA A 178 24.00 -12.13 -20.51
N LYS A 179 24.32 -13.27 -19.90
CA LYS A 179 24.20 -13.47 -18.45
C LYS A 179 25.10 -12.52 -17.68
N GLU A 180 26.36 -12.38 -18.09
CA GLU A 180 27.30 -11.50 -17.42
C GLU A 180 26.84 -10.03 -17.48
N GLN A 181 26.31 -9.58 -18.61
CA GLN A 181 25.69 -8.27 -18.74
C GLN A 181 24.51 -8.08 -17.77
N VAL A 182 23.63 -9.07 -17.63
CA VAL A 182 22.52 -9.03 -16.66
C VAL A 182 23.01 -9.02 -15.21
N MET A 183 24.05 -9.80 -14.90
CA MET A 183 24.60 -9.88 -13.55
C MET A 183 25.33 -8.59 -13.15
N ASN A 184 26.00 -7.95 -14.10
CA ASN A 184 26.79 -6.73 -13.89
C ASN A 184 26.02 -5.45 -14.18
N ALA A 185 24.81 -5.53 -14.73
CA ALA A 185 23.96 -4.37 -14.91
C ALA A 185 23.68 -3.68 -13.57
N ASP A 186 23.55 -2.35 -13.61
CA ASP A 186 23.12 -1.52 -12.46
C ASP A 186 21.74 -1.92 -11.92
N PHE A 187 21.00 -2.72 -12.69
CA PHE A 187 19.84 -3.46 -12.23
C PHE A 187 20.19 -4.32 -11.00
N LEU A 188 19.65 -3.93 -9.83
CA LEU A 188 19.88 -4.58 -8.55
C LEU A 188 21.38 -4.69 -8.20
N SER A 189 22.13 -3.59 -8.35
CA SER A 189 23.54 -3.50 -7.95
C SER A 189 23.76 -3.88 -6.48
N ASN A 190 22.77 -3.60 -5.62
CA ASN A 190 22.68 -4.11 -4.26
C ASN A 190 21.51 -5.11 -4.17
N PRO A 191 21.74 -6.41 -4.40
CA PRO A 191 20.66 -7.40 -4.39
C PRO A 191 20.10 -7.63 -2.97
N VAL A 192 20.83 -7.24 -1.93
CA VAL A 192 20.37 -7.33 -0.54
C VAL A 192 19.83 -5.98 -0.09
N ILE A 193 18.50 -5.88 -0.01
CA ILE A 193 17.80 -4.69 0.47
C ILE A 193 17.54 -4.84 1.96
N THR A 194 18.04 -3.90 2.75
CA THR A 194 17.86 -3.80 4.20
C THR A 194 17.42 -2.39 4.57
N ALA A 195 17.06 -2.19 5.84
CA ALA A 195 16.70 -0.86 6.34
C ALA A 195 17.80 0.19 6.13
N SER A 196 19.07 -0.23 6.11
CA SER A 196 20.21 0.67 5.90
C SER A 196 20.45 1.00 4.43
N THR A 197 20.12 0.10 3.50
CA THR A 197 20.38 0.32 2.06
C THR A 197 19.25 1.06 1.36
N LEU A 198 18.01 1.00 1.85
CA LEU A 198 16.83 1.60 1.21
C LEU A 198 16.86 3.14 1.09
N SER A 199 17.72 3.84 1.85
CA SER A 199 17.70 5.31 1.95
C SER A 199 19.08 5.96 1.80
N ASN A 200 20.14 5.18 1.53
CA ASN A 200 21.52 5.66 1.58
C ASN A 200 22.11 6.06 0.22
N ASN A 201 21.32 6.04 -0.87
CA ASN A 201 21.86 6.30 -2.21
C ASN A 201 22.35 7.74 -2.44
N ASN A 202 21.93 8.72 -1.62
CA ASN A 202 22.31 10.14 -1.76
C ASN A 202 22.95 10.75 -0.51
N GLY A 203 23.52 9.95 0.40
CA GLY A 203 24.09 10.45 1.67
C GLY A 203 23.07 11.02 2.67
N SER A 204 21.77 10.87 2.37
CA SER A 204 20.67 11.20 3.27
C SER A 204 20.60 10.22 4.44
N GLN A 205 20.26 10.72 5.63
CA GLN A 205 20.01 9.87 6.79
C GLN A 205 18.97 8.79 6.47
N VAL A 206 19.23 7.57 6.94
CA VAL A 206 18.30 6.44 6.84
C VAL A 206 16.91 6.81 7.36
N TYR A 207 15.86 6.34 6.66
CA TYR A 207 14.49 6.77 6.89
C TYR A 207 14.02 6.59 8.35
N TYR A 208 14.41 5.50 9.02
CA TYR A 208 14.02 5.24 10.41
C TYR A 208 14.72 6.18 11.42
N VAL A 209 15.85 6.80 11.05
CA VAL A 209 16.48 7.86 11.85
C VAL A 209 15.75 9.18 11.63
N LYS A 210 15.45 9.52 10.36
CA LYS A 210 14.65 10.71 10.01
C LYS A 210 13.29 10.71 10.70
N TYR A 211 12.65 9.55 10.78
CA TYR A 211 11.36 9.34 11.43
C TYR A 211 11.47 8.67 12.80
N SER A 212 12.55 8.93 13.55
CA SER A 212 12.79 8.35 14.89
C SER A 212 11.66 8.60 15.90
N LYS A 213 10.84 9.65 15.72
CA LYS A 213 9.64 9.91 16.54
C LYS A 213 8.42 9.06 16.17
N ALA A 214 8.42 8.39 15.02
CA ALA A 214 7.28 7.62 14.54
C ALA A 214 6.85 6.48 15.49
N PRO A 215 7.75 5.71 16.13
CA PRO A 215 7.34 4.72 17.13
C PRO A 215 6.66 5.32 18.36
N SER A 216 7.06 6.51 18.80
CA SER A 216 6.37 7.20 19.91
C SER A 216 4.97 7.59 19.49
N LEU A 217 4.85 8.32 18.38
CA LEU A 217 3.58 8.79 17.84
C LEU A 217 2.62 7.64 17.54
N TYR A 218 3.11 6.53 16.98
CA TYR A 218 2.30 5.36 16.69
C TYR A 218 1.76 4.69 17.97
N ARG A 219 2.59 4.56 19.01
CA ARG A 219 2.15 4.02 20.30
C ARG A 219 1.17 4.96 21.00
N GLU A 220 1.38 6.27 20.95
CA GLU A 220 0.46 7.27 21.50
C GLU A 220 -0.88 7.28 20.74
N ALA A 221 -0.84 7.17 19.41
CA ALA A 221 -2.03 7.13 18.56
C ALA A 221 -2.96 5.95 18.88
N ARG A 222 -2.41 4.82 19.35
CA ARG A 222 -3.21 3.67 19.81
C ARG A 222 -4.10 4.00 21.01
N PHE A 223 -3.74 4.98 21.83
CA PHE A 223 -4.52 5.40 23.00
C PHE A 223 -5.52 6.51 22.71
N ILE A 224 -5.39 7.23 21.59
CA ILE A 224 -6.32 8.31 21.21
C ILE A 224 -7.78 7.87 21.25
N PRO A 225 -8.18 6.70 20.70
CA PRO A 225 -9.56 6.25 20.76
C PRO A 225 -10.09 6.09 22.19
N LEU A 226 -9.25 5.63 23.13
CA LEU A 226 -9.63 5.45 24.52
C LEU A 226 -9.83 6.80 25.23
N ILE A 227 -8.96 7.77 24.96
CA ILE A 227 -9.08 9.13 25.50
C ILE A 227 -10.35 9.80 24.95
N LEU A 228 -10.58 9.73 23.64
CA LEU A 228 -11.78 10.29 23.01
C LEU A 228 -13.06 9.60 23.48
N LEU A 229 -13.02 8.29 23.72
CA LEU A 229 -14.13 7.56 24.31
C LEU A 229 -14.44 8.06 25.73
N ALA A 230 -13.41 8.24 26.57
CA ALA A 230 -13.58 8.77 27.92
C ALA A 230 -14.19 10.19 27.91
N ILE A 231 -13.73 11.05 27.00
CA ILE A 231 -14.28 12.40 26.79
C ILE A 231 -15.74 12.31 26.35
N THR A 232 -16.06 11.42 25.41
CA THR A 232 -17.43 11.21 24.91
C THR A 232 -18.37 10.77 26.04
N VAL A 233 -17.92 9.83 26.88
CA VAL A 233 -18.69 9.39 28.06
C VAL A 233 -18.87 10.54 29.05
N ALA A 234 -17.81 11.29 29.38
CA ALA A 234 -17.88 12.43 30.28
C ALA A 234 -18.86 13.51 29.77
N LEU A 235 -18.81 13.84 28.47
CA LEU A 235 -19.74 14.77 27.83
C LEU A 235 -21.17 14.25 27.87
N SER A 236 -21.40 12.95 27.66
CA SER A 236 -22.74 12.37 27.75
C SER A 236 -23.34 12.50 29.16
N LEU A 237 -22.51 12.33 30.20
CA LEU A 237 -22.90 12.53 31.60
C LEU A 237 -23.18 14.02 31.89
N LEU A 238 -22.33 14.93 31.40
CA LEU A 238 -22.52 16.37 31.55
C LEU A 238 -23.81 16.85 30.89
N VAL A 239 -24.11 16.41 29.65
CA VAL A 239 -25.38 16.71 28.98
C VAL A 239 -26.57 16.19 29.79
N THR A 240 -26.44 15.00 30.37
CA THR A 240 -27.51 14.41 31.18
C THR A 240 -27.74 15.17 32.48
N ALA A 241 -26.67 15.60 33.16
CA ALA A 241 -26.73 16.35 34.42
C ALA A 241 -27.16 17.81 34.22
N ALA A 242 -26.72 18.48 33.15
CA ALA A 242 -27.07 19.87 32.86
C ALA A 242 -28.52 20.03 32.38
N SER A 243 -29.14 18.97 31.88
CA SER A 243 -30.49 19.00 31.33
C SER A 243 -31.56 19.19 32.40
N THR A 244 -32.61 19.97 32.06
CA THR A 244 -34.01 19.70 32.45
C THR A 244 -34.27 18.80 33.64
N THR A 245 -34.56 17.57 33.23
CA THR A 245 -34.76 16.34 33.96
C THR A 245 -33.75 15.35 33.39
N ARG A 246 -33.41 14.31 34.17
CA ARG A 246 -32.46 13.27 33.73
C ARG A 246 -32.94 12.57 32.44
N GLU A 247 -34.25 12.39 32.26
CA GLU A 247 -34.81 11.79 31.04
C GLU A 247 -34.62 12.66 29.80
N LYS A 248 -34.83 13.98 29.91
CA LYS A 248 -34.58 14.90 28.80
C LYS A 248 -33.11 14.86 28.40
N GLY A 249 -32.22 14.75 29.38
CA GLY A 249 -30.78 14.55 29.16
C GLY A 249 -30.47 13.27 28.39
N LYS A 250 -30.97 12.12 28.85
CA LYS A 250 -30.83 10.83 28.15
C LYS A 250 -31.39 10.87 26.73
N LYS A 251 -32.56 11.50 26.53
CA LYS A 251 -33.18 11.68 25.21
C LYS A 251 -32.30 12.53 24.29
N ASN A 252 -31.71 13.63 24.79
CA ASN A 252 -30.79 14.46 24.01
C ASN A 252 -29.53 13.69 23.60
N VAL A 253 -28.90 12.95 24.54
CA VAL A 253 -27.75 12.08 24.23
C VAL A 253 -28.13 11.05 23.16
N ALA A 254 -29.28 10.38 23.32
CA ALA A 254 -29.74 9.40 22.34
C ALA A 254 -29.94 10.01 20.94
N ILE A 255 -30.55 11.20 20.85
CA ILE A 255 -30.71 11.93 19.57
C ILE A 255 -29.34 12.20 18.94
N VAL A 256 -28.35 12.67 19.71
CA VAL A 256 -26.99 12.89 19.21
C VAL A 256 -26.37 11.60 18.66
N LEU A 257 -26.54 10.47 19.37
CA LEU A 257 -26.05 9.17 18.91
C LEU A 257 -26.73 8.73 17.61
N PHE A 258 -28.04 8.93 17.46
CA PHE A 258 -28.75 8.60 16.22
C PHE A 258 -28.28 9.47 15.05
N VAL A 259 -28.12 10.78 15.26
CA VAL A 259 -27.64 11.70 14.22
C VAL A 259 -26.20 11.35 13.81
N ALA A 260 -25.32 11.04 14.77
CA ALA A 260 -23.96 10.58 14.47
C ALA A 260 -23.97 9.26 13.68
N SER A 261 -24.79 8.29 14.09
CA SER A 261 -24.93 7.01 13.40
C SER A 261 -25.44 7.18 11.97
N PHE A 262 -26.45 8.04 11.78
CA PHE A 262 -26.96 8.38 10.45
C PHE A 262 -25.86 9.00 9.58
N MET A 263 -25.07 9.92 10.12
CA MET A 263 -23.95 10.54 9.39
C MET A 263 -22.89 9.52 8.97
N LEU A 264 -22.57 8.53 9.82
CA LEU A 264 -21.64 7.45 9.49
C LEU A 264 -22.18 6.54 8.37
N ILE A 265 -23.49 6.23 8.40
CA ILE A 265 -24.15 5.45 7.33
C ILE A 265 -24.10 6.22 6.01
N VAL A 266 -24.42 7.52 6.02
CA VAL A 266 -24.30 8.40 4.84
C VAL A 266 -22.85 8.44 4.34
N GLY A 267 -21.87 8.56 5.24
CA GLY A 267 -20.45 8.51 4.91
C GLY A 267 -20.05 7.24 4.16
N LYS A 268 -20.54 6.07 4.59
CA LYS A 268 -20.33 4.80 3.87
C LYS A 268 -20.95 4.82 2.47
N VAL A 269 -22.19 5.30 2.33
CA VAL A 269 -22.84 5.39 1.03
C VAL A 269 -22.03 6.29 0.09
N ILE A 270 -21.54 7.42 0.57
CA ILE A 270 -20.66 8.32 -0.19
C ILE A 270 -19.36 7.60 -0.58
N ALA A 271 -18.73 6.86 0.34
CA ALA A 271 -17.51 6.11 0.06
C ALA A 271 -17.70 5.06 -1.05
N GLU A 272 -18.82 4.32 -1.03
CA GLU A 272 -19.15 3.35 -2.08
C GLU A 272 -19.52 4.02 -3.41
N LEU A 273 -20.22 5.16 -3.39
CA LEU A 273 -20.49 5.96 -4.60
C LEU A 273 -19.19 6.48 -5.22
N VAL A 274 -18.26 6.98 -4.40
CA VAL A 274 -16.92 7.38 -4.83
C VAL A 274 -16.18 6.20 -5.46
N ARG A 275 -16.23 5.02 -4.83
CA ARG A 275 -15.62 3.78 -5.37
C ARG A 275 -16.22 3.40 -6.73
N MET A 276 -17.54 3.43 -6.86
CA MET A 276 -18.25 3.12 -8.11
C MET A 276 -17.92 4.14 -9.20
N SER A 277 -17.65 5.39 -8.82
CA SER A 277 -17.36 6.44 -9.80
C SER A 277 -16.05 6.25 -10.56
N GLN A 278 -15.13 5.38 -10.09
CA GLN A 278 -13.82 4.97 -10.67
C GLN A 278 -12.91 6.07 -11.28
N LYS A 279 -13.32 7.34 -11.25
CA LYS A 279 -12.66 8.47 -11.89
C LYS A 279 -11.73 9.22 -10.94
N ILE A 280 -11.77 8.94 -9.64
CA ILE A 280 -10.88 9.59 -8.68
C ILE A 280 -9.53 8.88 -8.69
N GLN A 281 -8.57 9.47 -9.41
CA GLN A 281 -7.17 9.09 -9.35
C GLN A 281 -6.54 9.77 -8.13
N TRP A 282 -6.44 9.04 -7.01
CA TRP A 282 -5.79 9.52 -5.80
C TRP A 282 -4.28 9.65 -5.97
N PHE A 283 -3.72 8.76 -6.78
CA PHE A 283 -2.32 8.80 -7.15
C PHE A 283 -2.17 9.06 -8.65
N ASN A 284 -1.36 10.07 -8.95
CA ASN A 284 -0.71 10.22 -10.24
C ASN A 284 0.79 10.07 -9.98
N VAL A 285 1.24 8.83 -9.74
CA VAL A 285 2.66 8.60 -9.46
C VAL A 285 3.41 8.67 -10.78
N GLU A 286 4.32 9.62 -10.87
CA GLU A 286 5.21 9.80 -12.03
C GLU A 286 6.08 8.56 -12.28
N PHE A 287 6.24 7.71 -11.24
CA PHE A 287 7.00 6.47 -11.31
C PHE A 287 6.46 5.52 -12.37
N SER A 288 5.17 5.19 -12.48
CA SER A 288 4.69 4.41 -13.64
C SER A 288 3.17 4.45 -13.78
N LYS A 289 2.68 4.53 -15.02
CA LYS A 289 1.23 4.43 -15.30
C LYS A 289 0.65 3.07 -14.88
N ASP A 290 1.47 2.02 -14.92
CA ASP A 290 1.07 0.65 -14.59
C ASP A 290 0.78 0.46 -13.09
N LEU A 291 1.37 1.28 -12.21
CA LEU A 291 1.07 1.25 -10.78
C LEU A 291 -0.11 2.13 -10.37
N ASN A 292 -0.53 3.09 -11.20
CA ASN A 292 -1.61 4.00 -10.82
C ASN A 292 -2.91 3.26 -10.50
N LYS A 293 -3.28 2.26 -11.32
CA LYS A 293 -4.47 1.44 -11.08
C LYS A 293 -4.38 0.64 -9.77
N PRO A 294 -3.39 -0.24 -9.55
CA PRO A 294 -3.31 -1.03 -8.32
C PRO A 294 -3.10 -0.18 -7.06
N LEU A 295 -2.46 1.00 -7.15
CA LEU A 295 -2.36 1.93 -6.01
C LEU A 295 -3.69 2.63 -5.70
N ASN A 296 -4.46 3.01 -6.73
CA ASN A 296 -5.81 3.54 -6.52
C ASN A 296 -6.74 2.45 -5.95
N ASP A 297 -6.62 1.21 -6.44
CA ASP A 297 -7.37 0.07 -5.91
C ASP A 297 -7.01 -0.21 -4.46
N LEU A 298 -5.72 -0.10 -4.07
CA LEU A 298 -5.27 -0.20 -2.68
C LEU A 298 -5.99 0.80 -1.78
N VAL A 299 -6.05 2.07 -2.18
CA VAL A 299 -6.74 3.11 -1.38
C VAL A 299 -8.24 2.89 -1.35
N ASN A 300 -8.85 2.48 -2.46
CA ASN A 300 -10.27 2.15 -2.49
C ASN A 300 -10.61 0.97 -1.56
N ILE A 301 -9.75 -0.05 -1.50
CA ILE A 301 -9.88 -1.17 -0.57
C ILE A 301 -9.73 -0.70 0.88
N ALA A 302 -8.75 0.16 1.17
CA ALA A 302 -8.54 0.72 2.50
C ALA A 302 -9.76 1.55 2.97
N ILE A 303 -10.28 2.45 2.11
CA ILE A 303 -11.46 3.27 2.39
C ILE A 303 -12.70 2.38 2.62
N SER A 304 -12.91 1.35 1.79
CA SER A 304 -14.02 0.41 1.96
C SER A 304 -13.91 -0.38 3.27
N SER A 305 -12.69 -0.80 3.65
CA SER A 305 -12.44 -1.47 4.93
C SER A 305 -12.73 -0.58 6.14
N ILE A 306 -12.31 0.70 6.08
CA ILE A 306 -12.54 1.68 7.16
C ILE A 306 -14.04 1.98 7.28
N SER A 307 -14.71 2.30 6.17
CA SER A 307 -16.16 2.60 6.17
C SER A 307 -17.04 1.42 6.58
N THR A 308 -16.58 0.19 6.36
CA THR A 308 -17.26 -1.01 6.89
C THR A 308 -17.18 -1.08 8.41
N THR A 309 -16.04 -0.70 8.99
CA THR A 309 -15.86 -0.61 10.45
C THR A 309 -16.74 0.49 11.04
N ASP A 310 -16.81 1.65 10.38
CA ASP A 310 -17.69 2.76 10.78
C ASP A 310 -19.17 2.33 10.83
N LEU A 311 -19.62 1.49 9.89
CA LEU A 311 -21.00 0.97 9.91
C LEU A 311 -21.28 0.06 11.10
N VAL A 312 -20.33 -0.80 11.48
CA VAL A 312 -20.48 -1.65 12.68
C VAL A 312 -20.60 -0.77 13.93
N ILE A 313 -19.77 0.27 14.04
CA ILE A 313 -19.83 1.22 15.15
C ILE A 313 -21.16 1.99 15.14
N ALA A 314 -21.64 2.44 13.97
CA ALA A 314 -22.92 3.11 13.83
C ALA A 314 -24.09 2.24 14.35
N ILE A 315 -24.09 0.94 14.05
CA ILE A 315 -25.12 0.00 14.56
C ILE A 315 -25.05 -0.08 16.09
N ILE A 316 -23.85 -0.16 16.67
CA ILE A 316 -23.67 -0.17 18.13
C ILE A 316 -24.21 1.12 18.76
N LEU A 317 -23.90 2.28 18.18
CA LEU A 317 -24.38 3.58 18.65
C LEU A 317 -25.91 3.70 18.60
N VAL A 318 -26.55 3.17 17.55
CA VAL A 318 -28.02 3.07 17.44
C VAL A 318 -28.59 2.23 18.57
N ILE A 319 -28.01 1.05 18.86
CA ILE A 319 -28.46 0.17 19.95
C ILE A 319 -28.35 0.89 21.30
N ILE A 320 -27.22 1.55 21.57
CA ILE A 320 -27.02 2.34 22.80
C ILE A 320 -28.06 3.46 22.89
N GLY A 321 -28.33 4.17 21.79
CA GLY A 321 -29.36 5.20 21.72
C GLY A 321 -30.76 4.67 22.08
N VAL A 322 -31.15 3.51 21.54
CA VAL A 322 -32.43 2.86 21.86
C VAL A 322 -32.52 2.48 23.34
N LEU A 323 -31.46 1.90 23.91
CA LEU A 323 -31.40 1.52 25.32
C LEU A 323 -31.52 2.75 26.24
N LEU A 324 -30.88 3.86 25.89
CA LEU A 324 -31.00 5.12 26.64
C LEU A 324 -32.43 5.65 26.64
N ILE A 325 -33.12 5.65 25.50
CA ILE A 325 -34.53 6.06 25.40
C ILE A 325 -35.43 5.15 26.24
N ARG A 326 -35.23 3.83 26.18
CA ARG A 326 -36.03 2.87 26.96
C ARG A 326 -35.81 3.08 28.47
N SER A 327 -34.56 3.32 28.89
CA SER A 327 -34.22 3.60 30.29
C SER A 327 -34.76 4.94 30.79
N ALA A 328 -35.07 5.87 29.89
CA ALA A 328 -35.70 7.14 30.25
C ALA A 328 -37.18 6.92 30.56
N ARG A 329 -37.92 6.17 29.72
CA ARG A 329 -39.36 5.92 29.94
C ARG A 329 -39.65 5.22 31.27
N LYS A 330 -38.83 4.23 31.66
CA LYS A 330 -39.04 3.48 32.91
C LYS A 330 -38.87 4.33 34.18
N SER A 331 -38.33 5.54 34.08
CA SER A 331 -38.17 6.45 35.23
C SER A 331 -39.41 7.34 35.44
N ASP A 332 -40.32 7.37 34.46
CA ASP A 332 -41.57 8.14 34.49
C ASP A 332 -42.74 7.33 35.09
N ASP A 333 -42.62 5.99 35.15
CA ASP A 333 -43.59 5.03 35.73
C ASP A 333 -43.23 4.67 37.18
#